data_AF-A0A847VU48-F1
#
_entry.id   AF-A0A847VU48-F1
#
_cell.length_a   1.000
_cell.length_b   1.000
_cell.length_c   1.000
_cell.angle_alpha   90.00
_cell.angle_beta   90.00
_cell.angle_gamma   90.00
#
_symmetry.space_group_name_H-M   'P 1'
#
loop_
_entity.id
_entity.type
_entity.pdbx_description
1 polymer ?
#
loop_
_entity_poly.entity_id
_entity_poly.type
_entity_poly.pdbx_seq_one_letter_code
_entity_poly.pdbx_strand_id
1 'polypeptide(L)' 'MEKEKNTNKSKLADGVSSGIGFGLAIGAALGLLLDNIGLWIPVGMCLGIALGAAFSSMDSKTDNKEEE' A
#
# COMPACT_ATOMS: atom_id res chain seq x y z
N MET A 1 10.81 26.67 20.64
CA MET A 1 9.45 26.22 20.28
C MET A 1 9.58 24.98 19.44
N GLU A 2 9.03 23.88 19.93
CA GLU A 2 8.93 22.56 19.27
C GLU A 2 8.76 22.65 17.75
N LYS A 3 9.44 21.74 17.02
CA LYS A 3 8.76 20.56 16.46
C LYS A 3 9.75 19.41 16.33
N GLU A 4 9.85 18.65 17.41
CA GLU A 4 10.16 17.23 17.37
C GLU A 4 9.18 16.55 16.38
N LYS A 5 9.64 16.19 15.18
CA LYS A 5 8.92 15.28 14.30
C LYS A 5 9.49 13.89 14.51
N ASN A 6 8.90 13.24 15.50
CA ASN A 6 9.07 11.86 15.93
C ASN A 6 9.15 10.90 14.72
N THR A 7 10.30 10.23 14.58
CA THR A 7 10.75 9.41 13.43
C THR A 7 10.30 7.94 13.49
N ASN A 8 9.18 7.60 14.12
CA ASN A 8 8.75 6.21 14.34
C ASN A 8 7.42 5.86 13.66
N LYS A 9 7.22 6.27 12.40
CA LYS A 9 6.00 5.98 11.62
C LYS A 9 6.26 5.51 10.17
N SER A 10 7.49 5.13 9.83
CA SER A 10 7.87 4.90 8.42
C SER A 10 7.37 3.57 7.87
N LYS A 11 7.76 2.44 8.47
CA LYS A 11 7.57 1.12 7.83
C LYS A 11 6.13 0.69 7.55
N LEU A 12 5.21 1.04 8.45
CA LEU A 12 3.78 0.77 8.29
C LEU A 12 3.15 1.61 7.17
N ALA A 13 3.57 2.87 7.06
CA ALA A 13 3.12 3.74 5.99
C ALA A 13 3.73 3.31 4.64
N ASP A 14 4.98 2.86 4.62
CA ASP A 14 5.72 2.49 3.40
C ASP A 14 5.22 1.17 2.79
N GLY A 15 4.93 0.15 3.61
CA GLY A 15 4.36 -1.10 3.10
C GLY A 15 2.91 -0.96 2.63
N VAL A 16 2.12 -0.12 3.31
CA VAL A 16 0.72 0.16 2.92
C VAL A 16 0.66 1.06 1.68
N SER A 17 1.56 2.04 1.53
CA SER A 17 1.61 2.90 0.34
C SER A 17 1.96 2.12 -0.93
N SER A 18 2.95 1.22 -0.85
CA SER A 18 3.28 0.29 -1.94
C SER A 18 2.12 -0.66 -2.25
N GLY A 19 1.47 -1.21 -1.23
CA GLY A 19 0.31 -2.10 -1.41
C GLY A 19 -0.87 -1.41 -2.11
N ILE A 20 -1.17 -0.16 -1.75
CA ILE A 20 -2.22 0.64 -2.41
C ILE A 20 -1.88 0.91 -3.87
N GLY A 21 -0.62 1.27 -4.19
CA GLY A 21 -0.17 1.52 -5.56
C GLY A 21 -0.34 0.30 -6.45
N PHE A 22 0.11 -0.88 -6.00
CA PHE A 22 -0.08 -2.14 -6.72
C PHE A 22 -1.54 -2.57 -6.83
N GLY A 23 -2.30 -2.46 -5.74
CA GLY A 23 -3.72 -2.82 -5.71
C GLY A 23 -4.58 -1.96 -6.65
N LEU A 24 -4.30 -0.66 -6.73
CA LEU A 24 -4.96 0.24 -7.66
C LEU A 24 -4.56 -0.04 -9.11
N ALA A 25 -3.27 -0.27 -9.40
CA ALA A 25 -2.81 -0.57 -10.75
C ALA A 25 -3.44 -1.88 -11.29
N ILE A 26 -3.45 -2.94 -10.47
CA ILE A 26 -4.05 -4.23 -10.83
C ILE A 26 -5.57 -4.12 -10.90
N GLY A 27 -6.22 -3.47 -9.92
CA GLY A 27 -7.67 -3.28 -9.90
C GLY A 27 -8.18 -2.44 -11.07
N ALA A 28 -7.45 -1.40 -11.47
CA ALA A 28 -7.77 -0.59 -12.64
C ALA A 28 -7.61 -1.38 -13.94
N ALA A 29 -6.51 -2.13 -14.09
CA ALA A 29 -6.29 -2.98 -15.27
C ALA A 29 -7.39 -4.05 -15.40
N LEU A 30 -7.72 -4.77 -14.33
CA LEU A 30 -8.78 -5.77 -14.32
C LEU A 30 -10.17 -5.14 -14.53
N GLY A 31 -10.42 -3.98 -13.94
CA GLY A 31 -11.67 -3.25 -14.11
C GLY A 31 -11.92 -2.78 -15.54
N LEU A 32 -10.86 -2.36 -16.25
CA LEU A 32 -10.91 -2.03 -17.68
C LEU A 32 -11.16 -3.27 -18.53
N LEU A 33 -10.51 -4.39 -18.22
CA LEU A 33 -10.67 -5.65 -18.97
C LEU A 33 -12.06 -6.26 -18.82
N LEU A 34 -12.67 -6.14 -17.64
CA LEU A 34 -14.01 -6.68 -17.34
C LEU A 34 -15.14 -5.67 -17.61
N ASP A 35 -14.81 -4.51 -18.17
CA ASP A 35 -15.75 -3.42 -18.46
C ASP A 35 -16.60 -3.02 -17.21
N ASN A 36 -16.00 -3.22 -16.03
CA ASN A 36 -16.67 -3.07 -14.73
C ASN A 36 -15.71 -2.48 -13.69
N ILE A 37 -15.22 -1.28 -13.98
CA ILE A 37 -14.33 -0.51 -13.11
C ILE A 37 -14.95 -0.27 -11.72
N GLY A 38 -16.26 -0.07 -11.64
CA GLY A 38 -16.95 0.26 -10.40
C GLY A 38 -16.80 -0.81 -9.32
N LEU A 39 -16.71 -2.08 -9.72
CA LEU A 39 -16.59 -3.21 -8.80
C LEU A 39 -15.13 -3.59 -8.56
N TRP A 40 -14.26 -3.45 -9.57
CA TRP A 40 -12.85 -3.88 -9.46
C TRP A 40 -11.91 -2.87 -8.80
N ILE A 41 -12.21 -1.57 -8.82
CA ILE A 41 -11.43 -0.55 -8.09
C ILE A 41 -11.47 -0.78 -6.57
N PRO A 42 -12.64 -0.88 -5.91
CA PRO A 42 -12.68 -1.13 -4.46
C PRO A 42 -12.10 -2.50 -4.09
N VAL A 43 -12.28 -3.52 -4.93
CA VAL A 43 -11.68 -4.85 -4.74
C VAL A 43 -10.16 -4.78 -4.81
N GLY A 44 -9.59 -4.12 -5.82
CA GLY A 44 -8.15 -3.92 -5.96
C GLY A 44 -7.56 -3.10 -4.80
N MET A 45 -8.29 -2.09 -4.33
CA MET A 45 -7.87 -1.27 -3.19
C MET A 45 -7.87 -2.07 -1.88
N CYS A 46 -8.93 -2.82 -1.58
CA CYS A 46 -8.98 -3.69 -0.41
C CYS A 46 -7.87 -4.74 -0.44
N LEU A 47 -7.63 -5.36 -1.61
CA LEU A 47 -6.58 -6.36 -1.78
C LEU A 47 -5.18 -5.75 -1.62
N GLY A 48 -4.95 -4.56 -2.19
CA GLY A 48 -3.70 -3.82 -2.06
C GLY A 48 -3.41 -3.38 -0.63
N ILE A 49 -4.41 -2.88 0.10
CA ILE A 49 -4.27 -2.52 1.51
C ILE A 49 -4.02 -3.78 2.36
N ALA A 50 -4.75 -4.87 2.12
CA ALA A 50 -4.58 -6.12 2.86
C ALA A 50 -3.18 -6.72 2.64
N LEU A 51 -2.71 -6.77 1.39
CA LEU A 51 -1.38 -7.23 1.03
C LEU A 51 -0.31 -6.29 1.60
N GLY A 52 -0.45 -4.98 1.44
CA GLY A 52 0.50 -3.99 1.97
C GLY A 52 0.60 -4.01 3.49
N ALA A 53 -0.53 -4.15 4.19
CA ALA A 53 -0.57 -4.30 5.64
C ALA A 53 0.01 -5.64 6.12
N ALA A 54 -0.23 -6.73 5.39
CA ALA A 54 0.33 -8.04 5.68
C ALA A 54 1.85 -8.09 5.45
N PHE A 55 2.34 -7.52 4.34
CA PHE A 55 3.76 -7.42 4.03
C PHE A 55 4.48 -6.50 5.01
N SER A 56 3.87 -5.37 5.35
CA SER A 56 4.41 -4.45 6.35
C SER A 56 4.47 -5.07 7.75
N SER A 57 3.49 -5.89 8.13
CA SER A 57 3.52 -6.66 9.38
C SER A 57 4.65 -7.69 9.39
N MET A 58 4.99 -8.28 8.24
CA MET A 58 6.10 -9.23 8.09
C MET A 58 7.48 -8.53 8.13
N ASP A 59 7.56 -7.29 7.65
CA ASP A 59 8.78 -6.46 7.63
C ASP A 59 9.19 -5.90 9.00
N SER A 60 8.41 -6.18 10.06
CA SER A 60 8.78 -5.93 11.46
C SER A 60 10.06 -6.66 11.91
N LYS A 61 10.75 -7.39 11.02
CA LYS A 61 12.03 -8.05 11.28
C LYS A 61 13.22 -7.52 10.47
N THR A 62 13.10 -6.47 9.65
CA THR A 62 14.27 -5.90 8.98
C THR A 62 14.06 -4.40 8.74
N ASP A 63 15.00 -3.60 9.20
CA ASP A 63 15.14 -2.21 8.78
C ASP A 63 15.70 -2.14 7.35
N ASN A 64 15.22 -1.13 6.61
CA ASN A 64 15.94 -0.35 5.60
C ASN A 64 15.74 -0.70 4.09
N LYS A 65 15.08 0.22 3.37
CA LYS A 65 15.33 0.69 1.98
C LYS A 65 14.31 1.81 1.68
N GLU A 66 14.67 3.10 1.69
CA GLU A 66 15.37 3.84 0.61
C GLU A 66 14.73 3.55 -0.77
N GLU A 67 13.80 4.40 -1.23
CA GLU A 67 13.96 5.72 -1.92
C GLU A 67 14.14 5.58 -3.45
N GLU A 68 13.21 6.15 -4.23
CA GLU A 68 13.44 7.10 -5.34
C GLU A 68 12.13 7.80 -5.76
#